data_AF-A0A966P512-F1
#
_entry.id   AF-A0A966P512-F1
#
_cell.length_a   1.000
_cell.length_b   1.000
_cell.length_c   1.000
_cell.angle_alpha   90.00
_cell.angle_beta   90.00
_cell.angle_gamma   90.00
#
_symmetry.space_group_name_H-M   'P 1'
#
loop_
_entity.id
_entity.type
_entity.pdbx_description
1 polymer ?
#
loop_
_entity_poly.entity_id
_entity_poly.type
_entity_poly.pdbx_seq_one_letter_code
_entity_poly.pdbx_strand_id
1 'polypeptide(L)'
;MRDRLIKANGNADNQVMLHEDFRYGYYSSASPLLMDALKQMDLWLANIVADTAAGTKREKVIRNKPATLQEGCMTRDAVPTKIVEKFSQTSGKCAELYPAPGSPRFAAGAPLAADVIKCQLKAPVMAEYKATFTTEQWARLNTIFRDGVCDWTKPGIEQQGLRGTWLKF
;
A
#
# COMPACT_ATOMS: atom_id res chain seq x y z
N MET A 1 -2.01 1.53 0.61
CA MET A 1 -2.71 1.31 1.91
C MET A 1 -1.86 0.58 2.94
N ARG A 2 -1.24 -0.57 2.62
CA ARG A 2 -0.38 -1.33 3.54
C ARG A 2 0.61 -0.50 4.35
N ASP A 3 1.43 0.33 3.70
CA ASP A 3 2.43 1.14 4.38
C ASP A 3 1.84 2.14 5.37
N ARG A 4 0.64 2.66 5.09
CA ARG A 4 -0.08 3.53 6.04
C ARG A 4 -0.54 2.74 7.26
N LEU A 5 -0.99 1.49 7.07
CA LEU A 5 -1.31 0.61 8.18
C LEU A 5 -0.04 0.34 9.00
N ILE A 6 1.04 -0.13 8.38
CA ILE A 6 2.31 -0.40 9.09
C ILE A 6 2.81 0.84 9.84
N LYS A 7 2.80 2.02 9.22
CA LYS A 7 3.21 3.27 9.88
C LYS A 7 2.35 3.62 11.10
N ALA A 8 1.02 3.44 11.01
CA ALA A 8 0.11 3.75 12.10
C ALA A 8 0.09 2.69 13.21
N ASN A 9 0.38 1.43 12.86
CA ASN A 9 0.01 0.27 13.66
C ASN A 9 1.21 -0.65 13.98
N GLY A 10 2.33 -0.55 13.28
CA GLY A 10 3.47 -1.47 13.35
C GLY A 10 3.32 -2.75 12.50
N ASN A 11 2.11 -3.06 12.01
CA ASN A 11 1.84 -4.13 11.06
C ASN A 11 0.58 -3.85 10.22
N ALA A 12 0.30 -4.73 9.26
CA ALA A 12 -0.90 -4.72 8.42
C ALA A 12 -1.63 -6.07 8.48
N ASP A 13 -1.60 -6.75 9.63
CA ASP A 13 -2.14 -8.10 9.78
C ASP A 13 -3.67 -8.15 9.65
N ASN A 14 -4.32 -6.99 9.76
CA ASN A 14 -5.74 -6.77 9.48
C ASN A 14 -6.04 -6.52 7.98
N GLN A 15 -5.10 -6.78 7.09
CA GLN A 15 -5.25 -6.61 5.65
C GLN A 15 -4.95 -7.93 4.91
N VAL A 16 -5.58 -8.11 3.76
CA VAL A 16 -5.17 -9.04 2.71
C VAL A 16 -5.25 -8.31 1.37
N MET A 17 -4.37 -8.64 0.44
CA MET A 17 -4.49 -8.20 -0.95
C MET A 17 -4.75 -9.42 -1.84
N LEU A 18 -5.63 -9.27 -2.81
CA LEU A 18 -6.02 -10.35 -3.72
C LEU A 18 -6.08 -9.74 -5.13
N HIS A 19 -5.29 -10.26 -6.07
CA HIS A 19 -5.27 -9.79 -7.45
C HIS A 19 -5.74 -10.89 -8.41
N GLU A 20 -6.54 -10.51 -9.38
CA GLU A 20 -6.90 -11.30 -10.55
C GLU A 20 -6.84 -10.44 -11.80
N ASP A 21 -6.88 -11.07 -12.96
CA ASP A 21 -7.00 -10.37 -14.22
C ASP A 21 -8.44 -9.92 -14.46
N PHE A 22 -8.60 -8.97 -15.37
CA PHE A 22 -9.88 -8.30 -15.61
C PHE A 22 -10.92 -9.17 -16.36
N ARG A 23 -10.76 -10.51 -16.37
CA ARG A 23 -11.61 -11.42 -17.17
C ARG A 23 -13.06 -11.46 -16.72
N TYR A 24 -13.33 -11.10 -15.45
CA TYR A 24 -14.68 -11.03 -14.89
C TYR A 24 -15.25 -9.60 -14.84
N GLY A 25 -14.48 -8.61 -15.32
CA GLY A 25 -14.78 -7.19 -15.12
C GLY A 25 -14.32 -6.68 -13.75
N TYR A 26 -14.95 -5.61 -13.25
CA TYR A 26 -14.69 -5.07 -11.91
C TYR A 26 -15.33 -5.97 -10.82
N TYR A 27 -16.15 -5.41 -9.92
CA TYR A 27 -16.76 -6.11 -8.78
C TYR A 27 -17.89 -7.05 -9.20
N SER A 28 -17.58 -8.06 -10.02
CA SER A 28 -18.53 -9.01 -10.60
C SER A 28 -18.73 -10.23 -9.71
N SER A 29 -19.99 -10.61 -9.48
CA SER A 29 -20.33 -11.86 -8.78
C SER A 29 -19.95 -13.12 -9.57
N ALA A 30 -19.51 -12.97 -10.83
CA ALA A 30 -18.94 -14.07 -11.61
C ALA A 30 -17.48 -14.40 -11.23
N SER A 31 -16.77 -13.51 -10.51
CA SER A 31 -15.41 -13.76 -10.04
C SER A 31 -15.41 -14.73 -8.86
N PRO A 32 -14.80 -15.93 -8.98
CA PRO A 32 -14.67 -16.85 -7.85
C PRO A 32 -13.80 -16.27 -6.73
N LEU A 33 -12.77 -15.48 -7.08
CA LEU A 33 -11.87 -14.86 -6.10
C LEU A 33 -12.62 -13.80 -5.27
N LEU A 34 -13.42 -12.95 -5.91
CA LEU A 34 -14.20 -11.93 -5.21
C LEU A 34 -15.26 -12.57 -4.32
N MET A 35 -15.98 -13.58 -4.82
CA MET A 35 -17.01 -14.26 -4.04
C MET A 35 -16.43 -15.01 -2.84
N ASP A 36 -15.27 -15.65 -2.99
CA ASP A 36 -14.54 -16.22 -1.84
C ASP A 36 -14.09 -15.13 -0.87
N ALA A 37 -13.52 -14.01 -1.35
CA ALA A 37 -13.10 -12.91 -0.50
C ALA A 37 -14.25 -12.33 0.36
N LEU A 38 -15.44 -12.17 -0.23
CA LEU A 38 -16.64 -11.72 0.49
C LEU A 38 -17.08 -12.74 1.54
N LYS A 39 -17.09 -14.04 1.20
CA LYS A 39 -17.41 -15.12 2.15
C LYS A 39 -16.41 -15.17 3.30
N GLN A 40 -15.12 -14.98 3.03
CA GLN A 40 -14.08 -14.97 4.05
C GLN A 40 -14.15 -13.72 4.92
N MET A 41 -14.55 -12.57 4.35
CA MET A 41 -14.81 -11.35 5.12
C MET A 41 -16.01 -11.53 6.06
N ASP A 42 -17.10 -12.14 5.59
CA ASP A 42 -18.25 -12.49 6.43
C ASP A 42 -17.84 -13.41 7.59
N LEU A 43 -17.11 -14.50 7.31
CA LEU A 43 -16.58 -15.39 8.33
C LEU A 43 -15.67 -14.65 9.33
N TRP A 44 -14.81 -13.76 8.85
CA TRP A 44 -13.94 -12.97 9.71
C TRP A 44 -14.74 -12.06 10.65
N LEU A 45 -15.76 -11.37 10.13
CA LEU A 45 -16.63 -10.53 10.95
C LEU A 45 -17.44 -11.35 11.95
N ALA A 46 -17.97 -12.51 11.56
CA ALA A 46 -18.67 -13.43 12.45
C ALA A 46 -17.76 -13.91 13.60
N ASN A 47 -16.52 -14.28 13.30
CA ASN A 47 -15.52 -14.65 14.31
C ASN A 47 -15.23 -13.48 15.27
N ILE A 48 -15.07 -12.25 14.74
CA ILE A 48 -14.88 -11.05 15.56
C ILE A 48 -16.09 -10.79 16.46
N VAL A 49 -17.32 -11.03 16.01
CA VAL A 49 -18.52 -10.86 16.84
C VAL A 49 -18.58 -11.92 17.94
N ALA A 50 -18.30 -13.18 17.62
CA ALA A 50 -18.37 -14.32 18.53
C ALA A 50 -17.26 -14.32 19.60
N ASP A 51 -16.11 -13.71 19.33
CA ASP A 51 -14.98 -13.72 20.24
C ASP A 51 -15.26 -12.86 21.49
N THR A 52 -15.18 -13.47 22.67
CA THR A 52 -15.38 -12.82 23.98
C THR A 52 -14.09 -12.64 24.78
N ALA A 53 -12.94 -13.04 24.23
CA ALA A 53 -11.67 -12.98 24.94
C ALA A 53 -11.19 -11.52 25.11
N ALA A 54 -10.47 -11.27 26.21
CA ALA A 54 -9.89 -9.96 26.51
C ALA A 54 -8.94 -9.48 25.40
N GLY A 55 -8.77 -8.16 25.30
CA GLY A 55 -7.87 -7.51 24.35
C GLY A 55 -8.48 -6.26 23.72
N THR A 56 -7.66 -5.53 22.98
CA THR A 56 -8.07 -4.39 22.18
C THR A 56 -8.89 -4.83 20.96
N LYS A 57 -9.69 -3.92 20.40
CA LYS A 57 -10.44 -4.16 19.15
C LYS A 57 -9.52 -4.62 18.01
N ARG A 58 -8.27 -4.14 17.99
CA ARG A 58 -7.31 -4.49 16.95
C ARG A 58 -6.78 -5.92 17.10
N GLU A 59 -6.39 -6.31 18.31
CA GLU A 59 -5.96 -7.69 18.57
C GLU A 59 -7.08 -8.67 18.24
N LYS A 60 -8.33 -8.30 18.57
CA LYS A 60 -9.53 -9.04 18.18
C LYS A 60 -9.66 -9.20 16.67
N VAL A 61 -9.51 -8.12 15.89
CA VAL A 61 -9.53 -8.20 14.43
C VAL A 61 -8.43 -9.12 13.91
N ILE A 62 -7.19 -8.96 14.37
CA ILE A 62 -6.04 -9.73 13.86
C ILE A 62 -6.20 -11.22 14.15
N ARG A 63 -6.53 -11.60 15.40
CA ARG A 63 -6.57 -13.02 15.80
C ARG A 63 -7.75 -13.79 15.21
N ASN A 64 -8.81 -13.10 14.80
CA ASN A 64 -10.00 -13.73 14.19
C ASN A 64 -9.92 -13.84 12.66
N LYS A 65 -8.82 -13.38 12.05
CA LYS A 65 -8.61 -13.51 10.60
C LYS A 65 -8.60 -14.99 10.22
N PRO A 66 -9.43 -15.45 9.27
CA PRO A 66 -9.42 -16.85 8.85
C PRO A 66 -8.03 -17.27 8.36
N ALA A 67 -7.51 -18.40 8.87
CA ALA A 67 -6.21 -18.92 8.45
C ALA A 67 -6.16 -19.29 6.95
N THR A 68 -7.32 -19.60 6.37
CA THR A 68 -7.50 -19.88 4.94
C THR A 68 -7.44 -18.62 4.07
N LEU A 69 -7.66 -17.42 4.65
CA LEU A 69 -7.61 -16.14 3.95
C LEU A 69 -6.16 -15.67 3.79
N GLN A 70 -5.51 -16.23 2.78
CA GLN A 70 -4.12 -15.93 2.42
C GLN A 70 -4.04 -14.93 1.28
N GLU A 71 -3.04 -14.06 1.39
CA GLU A 71 -2.66 -13.10 0.36
C GLU A 71 -2.16 -13.79 -0.90
N GLY A 72 -2.42 -13.18 -2.06
CA GLY A 72 -1.92 -13.73 -3.31
C GLY A 72 -2.61 -13.21 -4.55
N CYS A 73 -2.25 -13.80 -5.68
CA CYS A 73 -2.82 -13.47 -6.98
C CYS A 73 -3.24 -14.73 -7.73
N MET A 74 -4.16 -14.59 -8.67
CA MET A 74 -4.52 -15.64 -9.62
C MET A 74 -3.58 -15.61 -10.83
N THR A 75 -3.19 -16.77 -11.34
CA THR A 75 -2.48 -16.86 -12.63
C THR A 75 -3.39 -16.41 -13.78
N ARG A 76 -2.78 -16.05 -14.91
CA ARG A 76 -3.51 -15.54 -16.09
C ARG A 76 -3.86 -16.61 -17.12
N ASP A 77 -3.65 -17.88 -16.80
CA ASP A 77 -3.98 -19.00 -17.67
C ASP A 77 -5.49 -19.11 -17.91
N ALA A 78 -5.91 -19.92 -18.89
CA ALA A 78 -7.33 -20.17 -19.16
C ALA A 78 -8.07 -20.68 -17.92
N VAL A 79 -7.39 -21.51 -17.10
CA VAL A 79 -7.85 -21.96 -15.78
C VAL A 79 -6.93 -21.37 -14.71
N PRO A 80 -7.34 -20.30 -14.02
CA PRO A 80 -6.49 -19.63 -13.03
C PRO A 80 -6.20 -20.51 -11.82
N THR A 81 -4.96 -20.42 -11.33
CA THR A 81 -4.55 -21.02 -10.06
C THR A 81 -4.08 -19.94 -9.09
N LYS A 82 -4.24 -20.15 -7.78
CA LYS A 82 -3.83 -19.17 -6.77
C LYS A 82 -2.35 -19.33 -6.45
N ILE A 83 -1.59 -18.25 -6.63
CA ILE A 83 -0.25 -18.10 -6.07
C ILE A 83 -0.41 -17.44 -4.70
N VAL A 84 -0.05 -18.15 -3.64
CA VAL A 84 -0.02 -17.60 -2.28
C VAL A 84 1.32 -16.91 -2.05
N GLU A 85 1.28 -15.59 -1.89
CA GLU A 85 2.47 -14.76 -1.76
C GLU A 85 2.10 -13.42 -1.11
N LYS A 86 2.96 -12.89 -0.23
CA LYS A 86 2.81 -11.50 0.22
C LYS A 86 3.20 -10.56 -0.92
N PHE A 87 2.29 -9.66 -1.30
CA PHE A 87 2.56 -8.69 -2.35
C PHE A 87 3.73 -7.79 -1.98
N SER A 88 4.66 -7.73 -2.92
CA SER A 88 5.69 -6.71 -3.05
C SER A 88 5.45 -5.95 -4.36
N GLN A 89 5.83 -4.69 -4.40
CA GLN A 89 5.65 -3.86 -5.59
C GLN A 89 6.65 -4.19 -6.71
N THR A 90 7.82 -4.75 -6.35
CA THR A 90 8.96 -4.89 -7.25
C THR A 90 9.54 -6.31 -7.27
N SER A 91 8.93 -7.27 -6.59
CA SER A 91 9.45 -8.63 -6.48
C SER A 91 8.34 -9.66 -6.34
N GLY A 92 8.63 -10.89 -6.74
CA GLY A 92 7.71 -12.00 -6.58
C GLY A 92 6.85 -12.26 -7.82
N LYS A 93 6.25 -13.46 -7.86
CA LYS A 93 5.47 -13.92 -9.03
C LYS A 93 4.24 -13.05 -9.25
N CYS A 94 3.61 -12.58 -8.18
CA CYS A 94 2.47 -11.69 -8.30
C CYS A 94 2.84 -10.31 -8.87
N ALA A 95 4.03 -9.78 -8.57
CA ALA A 95 4.51 -8.52 -9.15
C ALA A 95 4.89 -8.69 -10.64
N GLU A 96 5.40 -9.85 -11.04
CA GLU A 96 5.67 -10.20 -12.44
C GLU A 96 4.37 -10.32 -13.25
N LEU A 97 3.35 -10.98 -12.70
CA LEU A 97 2.05 -11.13 -13.36
C LEU A 97 1.24 -9.83 -13.38
N TYR A 98 1.33 -9.01 -12.34
CA TYR A 98 0.56 -7.78 -12.17
C TYR A 98 1.49 -6.60 -11.85
N PRO A 99 2.27 -6.11 -12.84
CA PRO A 99 3.20 -5.02 -12.61
C PRO A 99 2.45 -3.75 -12.20
N ALA A 100 2.85 -3.17 -11.07
CA ALA A 100 2.27 -1.97 -10.50
C ALA A 100 3.34 -0.87 -10.41
N PRO A 101 3.59 -0.13 -11.51
CA PRO A 101 4.61 0.91 -11.52
C PRO A 101 4.31 1.98 -10.47
N GLY A 102 5.36 2.47 -9.82
CA GLY A 102 5.25 3.54 -8.83
C GLY A 102 4.79 4.85 -9.46
N SER A 103 4.25 5.75 -8.62
CA SER A 103 3.91 7.11 -9.07
C SER A 103 5.17 7.93 -9.35
N PRO A 104 5.08 9.03 -10.13
CA PRO A 104 6.21 9.95 -10.30
C PRO A 104 6.78 10.47 -8.96
N ARG A 105 5.93 10.64 -7.94
CA ARG A 105 6.38 11.01 -6.59
C ARG A 105 7.21 9.90 -5.94
N PHE A 106 6.77 8.66 -6.07
CA PHE A 106 7.53 7.50 -5.58
C PHE A 106 8.89 7.37 -6.30
N ALA A 107 8.90 7.55 -7.63
CA ALA A 107 10.15 7.59 -8.40
C ALA A 107 11.09 8.73 -7.95
N ALA A 108 10.53 9.85 -7.49
CA ALA A 108 11.26 10.97 -6.90
C ALA A 108 11.59 10.79 -5.40
N GLY A 109 11.45 9.59 -4.85
CA GLY A 109 11.84 9.25 -3.48
C GLY A 109 10.75 9.41 -2.42
N ALA A 110 9.50 9.74 -2.79
CA ALA A 110 8.40 9.81 -1.83
C ALA A 110 8.09 8.41 -1.25
N PRO A 111 7.68 8.32 0.03
CA PRO A 111 7.31 7.05 0.62
C PRO A 111 6.06 6.47 -0.04
N LEU A 112 5.98 5.14 -0.15
CA LEU A 112 4.82 4.42 -0.69
C LEU A 112 3.54 4.63 0.15
N ALA A 113 3.68 5.01 1.43
CA ALA A 113 2.57 5.45 2.26
C ALA A 113 1.80 6.65 1.67
N ALA A 114 2.48 7.49 0.87
CA ALA A 114 1.91 8.66 0.18
C ALA A 114 1.11 9.59 1.11
N ASP A 115 1.57 9.76 2.36
CA ASP A 115 0.88 10.52 3.41
C ASP A 115 1.49 11.91 3.66
N VAL A 116 2.48 12.31 2.86
CA VAL A 116 3.01 13.67 2.79
C VAL A 116 2.40 14.37 1.58
N ILE A 117 1.37 15.19 1.81
CA ILE A 117 0.63 15.88 0.75
C ILE A 117 1.40 17.09 0.23
N LYS A 118 1.84 17.96 1.15
CA LYS A 118 2.73 19.11 0.89
C LYS A 118 4.05 18.88 1.63
N CYS A 119 5.12 18.64 0.88
CA CYS A 119 6.45 18.44 1.43
C CYS A 119 7.08 19.77 1.87
N GLN A 120 8.02 19.70 2.81
CA GLN A 120 9.01 20.76 2.98
C GLN A 120 10.01 20.68 1.83
N LEU A 121 10.64 21.80 1.48
CA LEU A 121 11.61 21.86 0.37
C LEU A 121 13.05 21.89 0.90
N LYS A 122 13.96 21.30 0.13
CA LYS A 122 15.41 21.42 0.28
C LYS A 122 16.06 21.73 -1.06
N ALA A 123 17.26 22.30 -1.02
CA ALA A 123 18.06 22.47 -2.24
C ALA A 123 18.33 21.08 -2.88
N PRO A 124 18.27 20.96 -4.21
CA PRO A 124 18.64 19.71 -4.89
C PRO A 124 20.11 19.34 -4.60
N VAL A 125 20.38 18.07 -4.34
CA VAL A 125 21.74 17.55 -4.15
C VAL A 125 22.02 16.48 -5.20
N MET A 126 22.99 16.72 -6.09
CA MET A 126 23.24 15.85 -7.25
C MET A 126 23.51 14.39 -6.86
N ALA A 127 24.22 14.17 -5.75
CA ALA A 127 24.55 12.83 -5.24
C ALA A 127 23.34 12.01 -4.74
N GLU A 128 22.17 12.64 -4.54
CA GLU A 128 20.95 11.93 -4.14
C GLU A 128 20.22 11.27 -5.32
N TYR A 129 20.61 11.58 -6.56
CA TYR A 129 20.01 11.03 -7.75
C TYR A 129 20.83 9.85 -8.29
N LYS A 130 20.14 8.76 -8.65
CA LYS A 130 20.76 7.62 -9.34
C LYS A 130 21.21 7.95 -10.78
N ALA A 131 20.65 9.02 -11.36
CA ALA A 131 21.00 9.48 -12.69
C ALA A 131 22.22 10.42 -12.64
N THR A 132 23.13 10.24 -13.59
CA THR A 132 24.24 11.18 -13.82
C THR A 132 23.76 12.37 -14.62
N PHE A 133 23.92 13.58 -14.08
CA PHE A 133 23.56 14.83 -14.75
C PHE A 133 24.78 15.44 -15.46
N THR A 134 24.57 15.99 -16.66
CA THR A 134 25.54 16.97 -17.21
C THR A 134 25.39 18.31 -16.48
N THR A 135 26.38 19.19 -16.64
CA THR A 135 26.35 20.55 -16.08
C THR A 135 25.11 21.33 -16.55
N GLU A 136 24.74 21.20 -17.82
CA GLU A 136 23.59 21.88 -18.43
C GLU A 136 22.27 21.33 -17.87
N GLN A 137 22.18 20.00 -17.70
CA GLN A 137 21.00 19.37 -17.12
C GLN A 137 20.84 19.76 -15.65
N TRP A 138 21.93 19.84 -14.89
CA TRP A 138 21.91 20.28 -13.50
C TRP A 138 21.52 21.75 -13.37
N ALA A 139 22.08 22.62 -14.21
CA ALA A 139 21.71 24.03 -14.26
C ALA A 139 20.21 24.20 -14.59
N ARG A 140 19.70 23.46 -15.58
CA ARG A 140 18.27 23.46 -15.92
C ARG A 140 17.40 22.98 -14.76
N LEU A 141 17.81 21.93 -14.04
CA LEU A 141 17.08 21.42 -12.87
C LEU A 141 16.96 22.49 -11.79
N ASN A 142 18.05 23.18 -11.46
CA ASN A 142 18.05 24.24 -10.45
C ASN A 142 17.22 25.47 -10.89
N THR A 143 17.15 25.76 -12.19
CA THR A 143 16.26 26.80 -12.71
C THR A 143 14.78 26.43 -12.58
N ILE A 144 14.42 25.17 -12.87
CA ILE A 144 13.03 24.69 -12.76
C ILE A 144 12.59 24.61 -11.30
N PHE A 145 13.45 24.08 -10.42
CA PHE A 145 13.19 23.90 -9.00
C PHE A 145 13.90 24.97 -8.15
N ARG A 146 13.70 26.25 -8.50
CA ARG A 146 14.38 27.37 -7.85
C ARG A 146 14.16 27.42 -6.34
N ASP A 147 12.96 27.05 -5.89
CA ASP A 147 12.60 27.08 -4.47
C ASP A 147 12.92 25.73 -3.76
N GLY A 148 13.48 24.76 -4.50
CA GLY A 148 13.89 23.45 -4.00
C GLY A 148 13.01 22.29 -4.46
N VAL A 149 13.43 21.09 -4.06
CA VAL A 149 12.74 19.81 -4.26
C VAL A 149 12.23 19.27 -2.93
N CYS A 150 11.29 18.33 -2.95
CA CYS A 150 10.75 17.75 -1.73
C CYS A 150 11.83 17.10 -0.87
N ASP A 151 11.85 17.48 0.41
CA ASP A 151 12.58 16.79 1.46
C ASP A 151 11.69 15.72 2.09
N TRP A 152 11.73 14.52 1.53
CA TRP A 152 10.95 13.38 2.01
C TRP A 152 11.41 12.83 3.38
N THR A 153 12.52 13.34 3.93
CA THR A 153 12.99 12.97 5.28
C THR A 153 12.22 13.71 6.37
N LYS A 154 11.49 14.77 6.01
CA LYS A 154 10.73 15.60 6.93
C LYS A 154 9.22 15.34 6.84
N PRO A 155 8.46 15.60 7.92
CA PRO A 155 7.00 15.60 7.84
C PRO A 155 6.51 16.69 6.88
N GLY A 156 5.29 16.51 6.37
CA GLY A 156 4.64 17.52 5.55
C GLY A 156 4.39 18.82 6.30
N ILE A 157 4.26 19.91 5.54
CA ILE A 157 3.90 21.23 6.08
C ILE A 157 2.50 21.13 6.70
N GLU A 158 2.36 21.60 7.95
CA GLU A 158 1.14 21.48 8.77
C GLU A 158 0.64 20.04 8.95
N GLN A 159 1.50 19.03 8.72
CA GLN A 159 1.11 17.64 8.95
C GLN A 159 1.02 17.39 10.45
N GLN A 160 -0.20 17.11 10.91
CA GLN A 160 -0.50 16.77 12.29
C GLN A 160 -0.79 15.27 12.42
N GLY A 161 -0.52 14.73 13.60
CA GLY A 161 -0.97 13.39 13.96
C GLY A 161 -2.50 13.31 14.00
N LEU A 162 -3.03 12.09 13.92
CA LEU A 162 -4.44 11.86 14.18
C LEU A 162 -4.74 12.25 15.64
N ARG A 163 -5.74 13.11 15.85
CA ARG A 163 -6.25 13.42 17.19
C ARG A 163 -6.87 12.19 17.87
N GLY A 164 -7.38 11.25 17.08
CA GLY A 164 -7.91 9.96 17.49
C GLY A 164 -8.53 9.23 16.29
N THR A 165 -8.75 7.92 16.41
CA THR A 165 -9.29 7.07 15.32
C THR A 165 -10.82 6.97 15.32
N TRP A 166 -11.47 7.21 16.46
CA TRP A 166 -12.94 7.12 16.63
C TRP A 166 -13.44 8.27 17.51
N LEU A 167 -13.18 9.49 17.07
CA LEU A 167 -13.62 10.69 17.77
C LEU A 167 -15.16 10.75 17.79
N LYS A 168 -15.72 10.98 18.98
CA LYS A 168 -17.12 11.38 19.15
C LYS A 168 -17.14 12.87 19.46
N PHE A 169 -18.05 13.60 18.82
CA PHE A 169 -18.26 15.04 19.01
C PHE A 169 -19.61 15.27 19.66
#